data_AF-A0A4Q5YSA8-F1
#
_entry.id   AF-A0A4Q5YSA8-F1
#
_cell.length_a   1.000
_cell.length_b   1.000
_cell.length_c   1.000
_cell.angle_alpha   90.00
_cell.angle_beta   90.00
_cell.angle_gamma   90.00
#
_symmetry.space_group_name_H-M   'P 1'
#
loop_
_entity.id
_entity.type
_entity.pdbx_description
1 polymer ?
#
loop_
_entity_poly.entity_id
_entity_poly.type
_entity_poly.pdbx_seq_one_letter_code
_entity_poly.pdbx_strand_id
1 'polypeptide(L)'
;MANLNFKTFTLGVEEEYMVMDPVTKELKSHEQKIVQEGQKMIKDKVKAEMHQAVVEVGTDICSDIEEAYKDVSILRKTISDIAGGLGFAMGAAGTHPFSHWESQLITDHVRYNEIVNELQEAARSNLIFGLHVHVGMETREMAN
;
A
#
# COMPACT_ATOMS: atom_id res chain seq x y z
N MET A 1 28.96 13.26 21.10
CA MET A 1 27.77 13.10 20.24
C MET A 1 26.69 13.99 20.81
N ALA A 2 26.11 14.89 20.03
CA ALA A 2 24.97 15.68 20.51
C ALA A 2 23.85 14.71 20.93
N ASN A 3 23.17 14.98 22.04
CA ASN A 3 22.00 14.22 22.46
C ASN A 3 20.91 14.42 21.40
N LEU A 4 20.79 13.47 20.48
CA LEU A 4 19.67 13.40 19.53
C LEU A 4 18.38 13.17 20.31
N ASN A 5 17.47 14.12 20.24
CA ASN A 5 16.12 13.97 20.78
C ASN A 5 15.21 13.45 19.67
N PHE A 6 14.88 12.16 19.70
CA PHE A 6 14.05 11.55 18.66
C PHE A 6 12.56 11.96 18.71
N LYS A 7 12.13 12.67 19.76
CA LYS A 7 10.73 13.13 19.90
C LYS A 7 10.34 14.28 18.95
N THR A 8 11.30 14.83 18.22
CA THR A 8 11.07 15.88 17.23
C THR A 8 10.68 15.33 15.86
N PHE A 9 10.88 14.02 15.64
CA PHE A 9 10.54 13.37 14.38
C PHE A 9 9.16 12.73 14.46
N THR A 10 8.44 12.73 13.34
CA THR A 10 7.20 11.96 13.17
C THR A 10 7.40 10.86 12.14
N LEU A 11 6.56 9.84 12.18
CA LEU A 11 6.60 8.69 11.27
C LEU A 11 5.28 8.56 10.51
N GLY A 12 5.34 8.14 9.26
CA GLY A 12 4.22 7.59 8.51
C GLY A 12 4.67 6.29 7.85
N VAL A 13 3.82 5.26 7.86
CA VAL A 13 4.12 3.98 7.23
C VAL A 13 3.05 3.65 6.21
N GLU A 14 3.46 3.36 4.97
CA GLU A 14 2.59 2.88 3.90
C GLU A 14 2.98 1.46 3.53
N GLU A 15 2.00 0.59 3.33
CA GLU A 15 2.18 -0.80 2.94
C GLU A 15 1.28 -1.14 1.76
N GLU A 16 1.88 -1.73 0.73
CA GLU A 16 1.18 -2.24 -0.44
C GLU A 16 1.01 -3.76 -0.33
N TYR A 17 -0.20 -4.24 -0.58
CA TYR A 17 -0.56 -5.64 -0.44
C TYR A 17 -0.99 -6.27 -1.74
N MET A 18 -0.60 -7.54 -1.89
CA MET A 18 -1.08 -8.45 -2.93
C MET A 18 -2.51 -8.88 -2.62
N VAL A 19 -3.44 -8.61 -3.53
CA VAL A 19 -4.76 -9.23 -3.52
C VAL A 19 -4.69 -10.52 -4.32
N MET A 20 -5.02 -11.63 -3.67
CA MET A 20 -4.88 -12.97 -4.24
C MET A 20 -6.19 -13.75 -4.20
N ASP A 21 -6.33 -14.67 -5.14
CA ASP A 21 -7.30 -15.75 -5.03
C ASP A 21 -6.90 -16.72 -3.90
N PRO A 22 -7.79 -17.02 -2.94
CA PRO A 22 -7.45 -17.89 -1.82
C PRO A 22 -7.18 -19.35 -2.23
N VAL A 23 -7.64 -19.79 -3.41
CA VAL A 23 -7.47 -21.15 -3.91
C VAL A 23 -6.25 -21.24 -4.82
N THR A 24 -6.20 -20.45 -5.90
CA THR A 24 -5.09 -20.53 -6.88
C THR A 24 -3.82 -19.85 -6.39
N LYS A 25 -3.95 -18.95 -5.40
CA LYS A 25 -2.88 -18.05 -4.94
C LYS A 25 -2.37 -17.10 -6.01
N GLU A 26 -3.06 -16.97 -7.15
CA GLU A 26 -2.74 -15.96 -8.15
C GLU A 26 -3.21 -14.58 -7.72
N LEU A 27 -2.51 -13.55 -8.17
CA LEU A 27 -3.00 -12.18 -8.09
C LEU A 27 -4.36 -12.04 -8.76
N LYS A 28 -5.24 -11.27 -8.14
CA LYS A 28 -6.63 -11.09 -8.55
C LYS A 28 -7.05 -9.64 -8.40
N SER A 29 -7.72 -9.11 -9.41
CA SER A 29 -8.32 -7.78 -9.30
C SER A 29 -9.36 -7.74 -8.17
N HIS A 30 -9.28 -6.71 -7.32
CA HIS A 30 -10.32 -6.42 -6.32
C HIS A 30 -11.45 -5.55 -6.86
N GLU A 31 -11.36 -5.04 -8.10
CA GLU A 31 -12.38 -4.20 -8.75
C GLU A 31 -12.85 -3.02 -7.87
N GLN A 32 -11.93 -2.39 -7.13
CA GLN A 32 -12.21 -1.33 -6.14
C GLN A 32 -13.00 -1.77 -4.90
N LYS A 33 -13.44 -3.03 -4.79
CA LYS A 33 -14.30 -3.50 -3.68
C LYS A 33 -13.61 -3.36 -2.33
N ILE A 34 -12.34 -3.77 -2.23
CA ILE A 34 -11.59 -3.67 -0.97
C ILE A 34 -11.43 -2.20 -0.57
N VAL A 35 -11.12 -1.32 -1.51
CA VAL A 35 -10.94 0.12 -1.26
C VAL A 35 -12.25 0.77 -0.84
N GLN A 36 -13.36 0.47 -1.51
CA GLN A 36 -14.68 1.01 -1.18
C GLN A 36 -15.15 0.60 0.22
N GLU A 37 -14.97 -0.67 0.60
CA GLU A 37 -15.30 -1.11 1.96
C GLU A 37 -14.32 -0.57 3.00
N GLY A 38 -13.03 -0.51 2.66
CA GLY A 38 -12.00 0.06 3.51
C GLY A 38 -12.24 1.55 3.79
N GLN A 39 -12.65 2.35 2.82
CA GLN A 39 -12.96 3.77 3.00
C GLN A 39 -14.08 4.02 4.01
N LYS A 40 -15.00 3.06 4.20
CA LYS A 40 -16.05 3.17 5.23
C LYS A 40 -15.50 2.98 6.65
N MET A 41 -14.42 2.21 6.79
CA MET A 41 -13.84 1.80 8.07
C MET A 41 -12.63 2.66 8.48
N ILE A 42 -11.74 2.91 7.53
CA ILE A 42 -10.43 3.57 7.71
C ILE A 42 -10.24 4.78 6.80
N LYS A 43 -11.32 5.24 6.13
CA LYS A 43 -11.34 6.50 5.36
C LYS A 43 -10.23 6.56 4.30
N ASP A 44 -9.40 7.59 4.38
CA ASP A 44 -8.32 7.93 3.47
C ASP A 44 -7.04 7.08 3.67
N LYS A 45 -7.01 6.24 4.70
CA LYS A 45 -5.91 5.31 4.97
C LYS A 45 -5.86 4.12 4.01
N VAL A 46 -6.76 4.02 3.04
CA VAL A 46 -6.74 2.96 2.02
C VAL A 46 -6.93 3.57 0.64
N LYS A 47 -6.12 3.10 -0.31
CA LYS A 47 -6.15 3.58 -1.69
C LYS A 47 -6.03 2.43 -2.67
N ALA A 48 -6.58 2.67 -3.85
CA ALA A 48 -6.25 1.85 -5.00
C ALA A 48 -4.90 2.27 -5.55
N GLU A 49 -4.18 1.29 -6.07
CA GLU A 49 -2.93 1.51 -6.78
C GLU A 49 -3.08 1.29 -8.29
N MET A 50 -2.01 1.54 -9.04
CA MET A 50 -2.02 1.43 -10.50
C MET A 50 -2.49 0.05 -10.98
N HIS A 51 -2.04 -1.04 -10.37
CA HIS A 51 -2.53 -2.39 -10.67
C HIS A 51 -3.70 -2.75 -9.76
N GLN A 52 -4.77 -3.30 -10.35
CA GLN A 52 -5.99 -3.64 -9.60
C GLN A 52 -5.82 -4.82 -8.62
N ALA A 53 -4.68 -5.50 -8.65
CA ALA A 53 -4.33 -6.54 -7.68
C ALA A 53 -3.53 -5.99 -6.49
N VAL A 54 -3.40 -4.67 -6.38
CA VAL A 54 -2.68 -3.97 -5.32
C VAL A 54 -3.66 -3.15 -4.50
N VAL A 55 -3.46 -3.16 -3.18
CA VAL A 55 -4.12 -2.25 -2.23
C VAL A 55 -3.05 -1.62 -1.35
N GLU A 56 -3.01 -0.30 -1.30
CA GLU A 56 -2.17 0.47 -0.39
C GLU A 56 -2.96 0.82 0.87
N VAL A 57 -2.32 0.70 2.03
CA VAL A 57 -2.80 1.31 3.27
C VAL A 57 -1.70 2.13 3.94
N GLY A 58 -2.08 3.24 4.57
CA GLY A 58 -1.15 4.17 5.21
C GLY A 58 -1.58 4.55 6.63
N THR A 59 -0.62 4.69 7.54
CA THR A 59 -0.87 5.18 8.90
C THR A 59 -1.24 6.66 8.91
N ASP A 60 -1.78 7.12 10.04
CA ASP A 60 -1.69 8.54 10.37
C ASP A 60 -0.23 8.96 10.61
N ILE A 61 -0.03 10.27 10.84
CA ILE A 61 1.25 10.78 11.34
C ILE A 61 1.41 10.31 12.79
N CYS A 62 2.39 9.45 13.03
CA CYS A 62 2.73 8.88 14.33
C CYS A 62 3.86 9.68 15.00
N SER A 63 3.80 9.80 16.32
CA SER A 63 4.80 10.50 17.14
C SER A 63 6.03 9.65 17.43
N ASP A 64 5.88 8.32 17.37
CA ASP A 64 6.95 7.35 17.61
C ASP A 64 6.64 5.99 16.97
N ILE A 65 7.57 5.04 17.15
CA ILE A 65 7.47 3.68 16.61
C ILE A 65 6.38 2.84 17.28
N GLU A 66 6.02 3.12 18.54
CA GLU A 66 4.95 2.37 19.22
C GLU A 66 3.58 2.73 18.66
N GLU A 67 3.37 4.02 18.37
CA GLU A 67 2.16 4.50 17.69
C GLU A 67 2.08 3.93 16.26
N ALA A 68 3.18 4.01 15.49
CA ALA A 68 3.24 3.45 14.15
C ALA A 68 2.97 1.93 14.14
N TYR A 69 3.56 1.19 15.07
CA TYR A 69 3.33 -0.26 15.19
C TYR A 69 1.87 -0.60 15.48
N LYS A 70 1.22 0.15 16.38
CA LYS A 70 -0.20 -0.04 16.71
C LYS A 70 -1.08 0.24 15.51
N ASP A 71 -0.84 1.35 14.81
CA ASP A 71 -1.66 1.74 13.65
C ASP A 71 -1.49 0.75 12.49
N VAL A 72 -0.25 0.38 12.13
CA VAL A 72 0.04 -0.67 11.13
C VAL A 72 -0.65 -1.98 11.48
N SER A 73 -0.63 -2.40 12.75
CA SER A 73 -1.27 -3.64 13.18
C SER A 73 -2.79 -3.60 13.01
N ILE A 74 -3.42 -2.45 13.29
CA ILE A 74 -4.86 -2.24 13.09
C ILE A 74 -5.20 -2.24 11.60
N LEU A 75 -4.41 -1.55 10.77
CA LEU A 75 -4.61 -1.48 9.33
C LEU A 75 -4.48 -2.86 8.68
N ARG A 76 -3.43 -3.62 9.00
CA ARG A 76 -3.23 -5.01 8.57
C ARG A 76 -4.42 -5.89 8.88
N LYS A 77 -4.90 -5.84 10.12
CA LYS A 77 -6.06 -6.64 10.53
C LYS A 77 -7.30 -6.22 9.75
N THR A 78 -7.57 -4.93 9.68
CA THR A 78 -8.76 -4.38 9.03
C THR A 78 -8.81 -4.75 7.55
N ILE A 79 -7.70 -4.58 6.82
CA ILE A 79 -7.66 -4.87 5.39
C ILE A 79 -7.74 -6.38 5.11
N SER A 80 -7.11 -7.20 5.96
CA SER A 80 -7.21 -8.66 5.90
C SER A 80 -8.65 -9.14 6.14
N ASP A 81 -9.35 -8.59 7.14
CA ASP A 81 -10.73 -8.95 7.46
C ASP A 81 -11.69 -8.55 6.33
N ILE A 82 -11.53 -7.35 5.76
CA ILE A 82 -12.31 -6.87 4.60
C ILE A 82 -12.09 -7.77 3.38
N ALA A 83 -10.81 -8.02 3.03
CA ALA A 83 -10.45 -8.86 1.89
C ALA A 83 -11.02 -10.28 2.07
N GLY A 84 -10.87 -10.86 3.25
CA GLY A 84 -11.42 -12.18 3.59
C GLY A 84 -12.94 -12.23 3.46
N GLY A 85 -13.65 -11.21 3.94
CA GLY A 85 -15.11 -11.09 3.79
C GLY A 85 -15.58 -10.99 2.34
N LEU A 86 -14.72 -10.49 1.45
CA LEU A 86 -14.96 -10.39 0.00
C LEU A 86 -14.46 -11.61 -0.79
N GLY A 87 -13.90 -12.62 -0.12
CA GLY A 87 -13.41 -13.84 -0.76
C GLY A 87 -12.01 -13.74 -1.35
N PHE A 88 -11.19 -12.79 -0.88
CA PHE A 88 -9.79 -12.64 -1.26
C PHE A 88 -8.84 -13.09 -0.14
N ALA A 89 -7.62 -13.42 -0.51
CA ALA A 89 -6.48 -13.53 0.40
C ALA A 89 -5.53 -12.34 0.21
N MET A 90 -4.79 -11.98 1.26
CA MET A 90 -3.81 -10.90 1.24
C MET A 90 -2.39 -11.45 1.35
N GLY A 91 -1.45 -10.83 0.65
CA GLY A 91 -0.02 -11.16 0.67
C GLY A 91 0.84 -9.91 0.86
N ALA A 92 1.98 -10.06 1.52
CA ALA A 92 2.94 -8.99 1.77
C ALA A 92 4.36 -9.49 1.47
N ALA A 93 4.90 -9.12 0.31
CA ALA A 93 6.25 -9.44 -0.14
C ALA A 93 6.63 -8.50 -1.30
N GLY A 94 7.91 -8.34 -1.65
CA GLY A 94 8.31 -7.39 -2.69
C GLY A 94 7.78 -7.69 -4.10
N THR A 95 7.61 -8.98 -4.43
CA THR A 95 7.09 -9.45 -5.73
C THR A 95 6.26 -10.71 -5.54
N HIS A 96 5.29 -10.93 -6.44
CA HIS A 96 4.51 -12.16 -6.44
C HIS A 96 5.34 -13.29 -7.08
N PRO A 97 5.38 -14.50 -6.49
CA PRO A 97 6.31 -15.55 -6.92
C PRO A 97 6.06 -16.13 -8.32
N PHE A 98 4.83 -16.09 -8.84
CA PHE A 98 4.49 -16.73 -10.11
C PHE A 98 3.36 -16.04 -10.91
N SER A 99 2.77 -14.96 -10.40
CA SER A 99 1.74 -14.25 -11.18
C SER A 99 2.44 -13.28 -12.12
N HIS A 100 1.99 -13.30 -13.37
CA HIS A 100 2.55 -12.49 -14.43
C HIS A 100 1.93 -11.08 -14.42
N TRP A 101 2.75 -10.06 -14.69
CA TRP A 101 2.28 -8.68 -14.75
C TRP A 101 1.39 -8.44 -15.97
N GLU A 102 1.60 -9.21 -17.05
CA GLU A 102 0.84 -9.15 -18.29
C GLU A 102 -0.65 -9.47 -18.10
N SER A 103 -0.99 -10.26 -17.07
CA SER A 103 -2.37 -10.62 -16.75
C SER A 103 -3.04 -9.65 -15.77
N GLN A 104 -2.30 -8.66 -15.26
CA GLN A 104 -2.84 -7.71 -14.28
C GLN A 104 -3.53 -6.53 -14.97
N LEU A 105 -4.72 -6.20 -14.46
CA LEU A 105 -5.49 -5.05 -14.92
C LEU A 105 -4.95 -3.76 -14.30
N ILE A 106 -5.02 -2.67 -15.07
CA ILE A 106 -4.72 -1.31 -14.60
C ILE A 106 -6.01 -0.68 -14.06
N THR A 107 -5.90 0.04 -12.94
CA THR A 107 -6.99 0.81 -12.37
C THR A 107 -7.40 1.93 -13.35
N ASP A 108 -8.69 2.06 -13.63
CA ASP A 108 -9.20 3.10 -14.53
C ASP A 108 -9.14 4.48 -13.85
N HIS A 109 -8.02 5.18 -14.05
CA HIS A 109 -7.77 6.51 -13.53
C HIS A 109 -6.88 7.28 -14.49
N VAL A 110 -7.23 8.54 -14.76
CA VAL A 110 -6.55 9.39 -15.77
C VAL A 110 -5.04 9.41 -15.57
N ARG A 111 -4.56 9.61 -14.34
CA ARG A 111 -3.14 9.60 -14.01
C ARG A 111 -2.43 8.29 -14.37
N TYR A 112 -3.07 7.13 -14.12
CA TYR A 112 -2.45 5.83 -14.43
C TYR A 112 -2.43 5.58 -15.94
N ASN A 113 -3.48 6.00 -16.65
CA ASN A 113 -3.52 5.95 -18.10
C ASN A 113 -2.41 6.80 -18.74
N GLU A 114 -2.14 8.00 -18.20
CA GLU A 114 -1.02 8.85 -18.63
C GLU A 114 0.34 8.16 -18.42
N ILE A 115 0.59 7.62 -17.21
CA ILE A 115 1.84 6.90 -16.88
C ILE A 115 2.05 5.72 -17.83
N VAL A 116 1.00 4.92 -18.06
CA VAL A 116 1.07 3.76 -18.96
C VAL A 116 1.28 4.19 -20.41
N ASN A 117 0.68 5.30 -20.84
CA ASN A 117 0.90 5.84 -22.18
C ASN A 117 2.32 6.39 -22.38
N GLU A 118 2.93 6.94 -21.34
CA GLU A 118 4.29 7.47 -21.41
C GLU A 118 5.36 6.37 -21.33
N LEU A 119 5.23 5.47 -20.35
CA LEU A 119 6.26 4.48 -20.01
C LEU A 119 6.01 3.09 -20.63
N GLN A 120 4.82 2.86 -21.19
CA GLN A 120 4.45 1.62 -21.87
C GLN A 120 4.72 0.37 -21.01
N GLU A 121 5.52 -0.58 -21.48
CA GLU A 121 5.82 -1.83 -20.77
C GLU A 121 6.56 -1.60 -19.45
N ALA A 122 7.33 -0.52 -19.30
CA ALA A 122 8.04 -0.24 -18.06
C ALA A 122 7.07 0.04 -16.90
N ALA A 123 5.96 0.75 -17.16
CA ALA A 123 4.91 0.93 -16.15
C ALA A 123 4.14 -0.37 -15.89
N ARG A 124 3.78 -1.11 -16.95
CA ARG A 124 2.98 -2.34 -16.81
C ARG A 124 3.72 -3.44 -16.05
N SER A 125 5.02 -3.57 -16.26
CA SER A 125 5.87 -4.55 -15.59
C SER A 125 6.29 -4.16 -14.18
N ASN A 126 6.00 -2.94 -13.74
CA ASN A 126 6.28 -2.47 -12.37
C ASN A 126 5.25 -2.99 -11.35
N LEU A 127 5.09 -4.31 -11.30
CA LEU A 127 4.23 -5.02 -10.35
C LEU A 127 5.06 -5.43 -9.13
N ILE A 128 5.29 -4.48 -8.25
CA ILE A 128 6.01 -4.63 -6.99
C ILE A 128 5.13 -4.17 -5.85
N PHE A 129 5.51 -4.55 -4.62
CA PHE A 129 4.79 -4.16 -3.42
C PHE A 129 5.79 -3.62 -2.40
N GLY A 130 5.55 -2.39 -1.97
CA GLY A 130 6.44 -1.64 -1.09
C GLY A 130 6.00 -1.62 0.37
N LEU A 131 6.99 -1.34 1.21
CA LEU A 131 6.80 -0.75 2.53
C LEU A 131 7.58 0.57 2.52
N HIS A 132 6.88 1.68 2.70
CA HIS A 132 7.48 3.00 2.75
C HIS A 132 7.43 3.53 4.18
N VAL A 133 8.56 4.07 4.66
CA VAL A 133 8.63 4.77 5.94
C VAL A 133 8.96 6.23 5.67
N HIS A 134 8.03 7.10 5.99
CA HIS A 134 8.15 8.54 5.89
C HIS A 134 8.58 9.08 7.25
N VAL A 135 9.65 9.88 7.28
CA VAL A 135 10.15 10.53 8.50
C VAL A 135 10.00 12.03 8.35
N GLY A 136 9.19 12.64 9.22
CA GLY A 136 9.00 14.08 9.27
C GLY A 136 10.19 14.77 9.93
N MET A 137 10.72 15.80 9.27
CA MET A 137 11.83 16.63 9.74
C MET A 137 11.33 18.03 10.09
N GLU A 138 11.85 18.65 11.17
CA GLU A 138 11.43 19.99 11.60
C GLU A 138 11.83 21.09 10.61
N THR A 139 13.01 20.95 9.99
CA THR A 139 13.52 21.92 9.02
C THR A 139 14.04 21.26 7.76
N ARG A 140 14.11 22.04 6.69
CA ARG A 140 14.70 21.59 5.42
C ARG A 140 16.17 21.27 5.58
N GLU A 141 16.91 22.06 6.37
CA GLU A 141 18.33 21.84 6.62
C GLU A 141 18.59 20.48 7.27
N MET A 142 17.68 19.99 8.11
CA MET A 142 17.79 18.64 8.71
C MET A 142 17.49 17.51 7.71
N ALA A 143 16.80 17.79 6.61
CA ALA A 143 16.41 16.81 5.61
C ALA A 143 17.43 16.65 4.46
N ASN A 144 18.51 17.45 4.42
CA ASN A 144 19.59 17.35 3.42
C ASN A 144 20.89 16.87 4.05
#